data_AF-A0A554RZF5-F1
#
_entry.id   AF-A0A554RZF5-F1
#
_cell.length_a   1.000
_cell.length_b   1.000
_cell.length_c   1.000
_cell.angle_alpha   90.00
_cell.angle_beta   90.00
_cell.angle_gamma   90.00
#
_symmetry.space_group_name_H-M   'P 1'
#
loop_
_entity.id
_entity.type
_entity.pdbx_description
1 polymer ?
#
loop_
_entity_poly.entity_id
_entity_poly.type
_entity_poly.pdbx_seq_one_letter_code
_entity_poly.pdbx_strand_id
1 'polypeptide(L)'
;MSSSNDTQRDPTWQTAWTWVRRQHAGEGALDAAASAELAQWLAADPAHRQTYAEAARLWQLVGLVPPAHDVPSQDAEDAAR
;
A
#
# COMPACT_ATOMS: atom_id res chain seq x y z
N MET A 1 13.44 25.80 12.35
CA MET A 1 12.89 24.66 13.11
C MET A 1 12.32 23.69 12.08
N SER A 2 13.11 22.71 11.66
CA SER A 2 12.72 21.76 10.61
C SER A 2 12.66 20.36 11.21
N SER A 3 11.50 19.96 11.69
CA SER A 3 11.22 18.59 12.14
C SER A 3 10.23 17.96 11.16
N SER A 4 10.71 17.56 9.98
CA SER A 4 9.88 16.95 8.93
C SER A 4 10.35 15.55 8.52
N ASN A 5 11.10 14.85 9.39
CA ASN A 5 11.74 13.58 9.02
C ASN A 5 11.36 12.38 9.90
N ASP A 6 10.44 12.54 10.86
CA ASP A 6 10.06 11.47 11.79
C ASP A 6 9.24 10.36 11.13
N THR A 7 8.40 10.68 10.14
CA THR A 7 7.56 9.68 9.45
C THR A 7 8.35 8.73 8.54
N GLN A 8 9.52 9.14 8.03
CA GLN A 8 10.35 8.27 7.19
C GLN A 8 11.12 7.21 8.01
N ARG A 9 11.18 7.37 9.34
CA ARG A 9 11.99 6.53 10.24
C ARG A 9 11.19 5.78 11.29
N ASP A 10 9.85 5.85 11.25
CA ASP A 10 9.01 5.08 12.16
C ASP A 10 8.99 3.60 11.73
N PRO A 11 9.58 2.68 12.53
CA PRO A 11 9.58 1.25 12.20
C PRO A 11 8.17 0.68 12.17
N THR A 12 7.26 1.20 13.00
CA THR A 12 5.85 0.78 13.03
C THR A 12 5.15 1.14 11.73
N TRP A 13 5.44 2.32 11.18
CA TRP A 13 4.92 2.76 9.87
C TRP A 13 5.39 1.84 8.74
N GLN A 14 6.68 1.49 8.72
CA GLN A 14 7.24 0.61 7.69
C GLN A 14 6.63 -0.80 7.74
N THR A 15 6.44 -1.34 8.95
CA THR A 15 5.79 -2.64 9.15
C THR A 15 4.32 -2.58 8.72
N ALA A 16 3.58 -1.55 9.11
CA ALA A 16 2.19 -1.33 8.69
C ALA A 16 2.08 -1.30 7.15
N TRP A 17 2.93 -0.51 6.48
CA TRP A 17 2.92 -0.36 5.03
C TRP A 17 3.24 -1.68 4.30
N THR A 18 4.13 -2.49 4.87
CA THR A 18 4.45 -3.82 4.34
C THR A 18 3.25 -4.76 4.41
N TRP A 19 2.53 -4.75 5.54
CA TRP A 19 1.31 -5.56 5.70
C TRP A 19 0.21 -5.15 4.72
N VAL A 20 -0.04 -3.85 4.58
CA VAL A 20 -1.06 -3.32 3.66
C VAL A 20 -0.75 -3.71 2.21
N ARG A 21 0.50 -3.54 1.77
CA ARG A 21 0.91 -3.95 0.42
C ARG A 21 0.73 -5.44 0.16
N ARG A 22 1.10 -6.29 1.13
CA ARG A 22 0.94 -7.76 1.01
C ARG A 22 -0.52 -8.18 0.98
N GLN A 23 -1.39 -7.54 1.76
CA GLN A 23 -2.83 -7.80 1.75
C GLN A 23 -3.45 -7.51 0.38
N HIS A 24 -2.95 -6.50 -0.33
CA HIS A 24 -3.46 -6.06 -1.62
C HIS A 24 -2.65 -6.56 -2.83
N ALA A 25 -1.73 -7.52 -2.65
CA ALA A 25 -0.83 -8.00 -3.70
C ALA A 25 -1.51 -8.90 -4.78
N GLY A 26 -2.82 -9.14 -4.71
CA GLY A 26 -3.55 -9.98 -5.68
C GLY A 26 -3.29 -11.47 -5.44
N GLU A 27 -2.82 -12.20 -6.46
CA GLU A 27 -2.44 -13.61 -6.35
C GLU A 27 -1.19 -13.75 -5.45
N GLY A 28 -1.40 -14.12 -4.18
CA GLY A 28 -0.38 -14.06 -3.13
C GLY A 28 -0.76 -13.16 -1.94
N ALA A 29 -2.01 -12.68 -1.90
CA ALA A 29 -2.59 -12.05 -0.73
C ALA A 29 -2.42 -12.95 0.52
N LEU A 30 -2.29 -12.30 1.68
CA LEU A 30 -2.06 -12.89 3.00
C LEU A 30 -2.66 -14.31 3.15
N ASP A 31 -1.79 -15.31 3.24
CA ASP A 31 -2.19 -16.66 3.59
C ASP A 31 -2.62 -16.76 5.07
N ALA A 32 -3.02 -17.95 5.52
CA ALA A 32 -3.47 -18.16 6.89
C ALA A 32 -2.37 -17.88 7.93
N ALA A 33 -1.10 -18.15 7.61
CA ALA A 33 0.03 -17.93 8.51
C ALA A 33 0.33 -16.43 8.63
N ALA A 34 0.44 -15.74 7.50
CA ALA A 34 0.68 -14.31 7.44
C ALA A 34 -0.49 -13.51 8.04
N SER A 35 -1.73 -13.99 7.91
CA SER A 35 -2.90 -13.41 8.58
C SER A 35 -2.82 -13.53 10.11
N ALA A 36 -2.33 -14.67 10.61
CA ALA A 36 -2.11 -14.85 12.05
C ALA A 36 -0.97 -13.96 12.58
N GLU A 37 0.12 -13.82 11.82
CA GLU A 37 1.22 -12.91 12.16
C GLU A 37 0.76 -11.44 12.19
N LEU A 38 -0.05 -11.00 11.22
CA LEU A 38 -0.65 -9.67 11.24
C LEU A 38 -1.54 -9.48 12.47
N ALA A 39 -2.40 -10.45 12.79
CA ALA A 39 -3.26 -10.37 13.96
C ALA A 39 -2.46 -10.27 15.27
N GLN A 40 -1.38 -11.04 15.39
CA GLN A 40 -0.47 -10.96 16.54
C GLN A 40 0.21 -9.59 16.64
N TRP A 41 0.71 -9.06 15.51
CA TRP A 41 1.36 -7.76 15.48
C TRP A 41 0.38 -6.62 15.85
N LEU A 42 -0.87 -6.69 15.37
CA LEU A 42 -1.93 -5.74 15.74
C LEU A 42 -2.35 -5.86 17.21
N ALA A 43 -2.33 -7.06 17.78
CA ALA A 43 -2.66 -7.28 19.19
C ALA A 43 -1.56 -6.80 20.15
N ALA A 44 -0.31 -6.73 19.67
CA ALA A 44 0.85 -6.39 20.50
C ALA A 44 0.84 -4.94 21.02
N ASP A 45 0.31 -3.98 20.25
CA ASP A 45 0.31 -2.56 20.64
C ASP A 45 -0.89 -1.80 20.02
N PRO A 46 -1.66 -1.01 20.80
CA PRO A 46 -2.63 -0.05 20.25
C PRO A 46 -2.07 0.87 19.15
N ALA A 47 -0.80 1.29 19.24
CA ALA A 47 -0.14 2.12 18.24
C ALA A 47 -0.04 1.38 16.90
N HIS A 48 0.28 0.08 16.89
CA HIS A 48 0.32 -0.72 15.66
C HIS A 48 -1.04 -0.73 14.95
N ARG A 49 -2.14 -0.81 15.70
CA ARG A 49 -3.50 -0.76 15.14
C ARG A 49 -3.81 0.59 14.51
N GLN A 50 -3.42 1.68 15.17
CA GLN A 50 -3.64 3.03 14.66
C GLN A 50 -2.84 3.27 13.37
N THR A 51 -1.55 2.92 13.38
CA THR A 51 -0.67 3.09 12.23
C THR A 51 -1.09 2.23 11.05
N TYR A 52 -1.54 0.99 11.30
CA TYR A 52 -2.09 0.13 10.25
C TYR A 52 -3.37 0.69 9.63
N ALA A 53 -4.29 1.21 10.45
CA ALA A 53 -5.52 1.82 9.95
C ALA A 53 -5.22 3.06 9.08
N GLU A 54 -4.23 3.86 9.45
CA GLU A 54 -3.78 5.00 8.66
C GLU A 54 -3.15 4.57 7.32
N ALA A 55 -2.25 3.58 7.35
CA ALA A 55 -1.64 3.01 6.15
C ALA A 55 -2.68 2.42 5.19
N ALA A 56 -3.67 1.68 5.73
CA ALA A 56 -4.75 1.09 4.94
C ALA A 56 -5.63 2.17 4.30
N ARG A 57 -5.95 3.24 5.05
CA ARG A 57 -6.71 4.38 4.53
C ARG A 57 -5.97 5.08 3.37
N LEU A 58 -4.66 5.28 3.50
CA LEU A 58 -3.86 5.82 2.40
C LEU A 58 -3.85 4.90 1.18
N TRP A 59 -3.68 3.59 1.38
CA TRP A 59 -3.72 2.62 0.29
C TRP A 59 -5.07 2.62 -0.45
N GLN A 60 -6.18 2.72 0.27
CA GLN A 60 -7.52 2.86 -0.34
C GLN A 60 -7.62 4.13 -1.19
N LEU A 61 -7.13 5.28 -0.69
CA LEU A 61 -7.15 6.54 -1.44
C LEU A 61 -6.32 6.45 -2.73
N VAL A 62 -5.20 5.73 -2.70
CA VAL A 62 -4.35 5.50 -3.87
C VAL A 62 -4.95 4.46 -4.83
N GLY A 63 -5.60 3.42 -4.31
CA GLY A 63 -6.29 2.39 -5.12
C GLY A 63 -7.55 2.90 -5.84
N LEU A 64 -8.06 4.07 -5.46
CA LEU A 64 -9.10 4.81 -6.19
C LEU A 64 -8.57 5.61 -7.39
N VAL A 65 -7.26 5.57 -7.65
CA VAL A 65 -6.69 6.10 -8.89
C VAL A 65 -6.78 4.97 -9.92
N PRO A 66 -7.72 5.01 -10.89
CA PRO A 66 -7.63 4.12 -12.03
C PRO A 66 -6.25 4.34 -12.67
N PRO A 67 -5.59 3.31 -13.21
CA PRO A 67 -4.42 3.54 -14.06
C PRO A 67 -4.89 4.37 -15.26
N ALA A 68 -4.83 5.69 -15.12
CA ALA A 68 -5.06 6.60 -16.22
C ALA A 68 -3.87 6.41 -17.16
N HIS A 69 -4.06 5.55 -18.15
CA HIS A 69 -3.79 5.78 -19.56
C HIS A 69 -3.56 4.45 -20.28
N ASP A 70 -4.65 3.82 -20.74
CA ASP A 70 -4.64 3.33 -22.12
C ASP A 70 -4.47 4.58 -23.00
N VAL A 71 -3.23 5.06 -23.18
CA VAL A 71 -2.96 5.94 -24.32
C VAL A 71 -3.13 5.01 -25.52
N PRO A 72 -4.11 5.20 -26.41
CA PRO A 72 -4.07 4.49 -27.68
C PRO A 72 -2.75 4.87 -28.33
N SER A 73 -1.83 3.90 -28.44
CA SER A 73 -0.58 4.09 -29.16
C SER A 73 -0.92 4.68 -30.53
N GLN A 74 -0.45 5.89 -30.82
CA GLN A 74 -0.68 6.57 -32.09
C GLN A 74 0.06 5.91 -33.27
N ASP A 75 0.57 4.69 -33.09
CA ASP A 75 1.29 3.92 -34.11
C ASP A 75 0.37 3.36 -35.21
N ALA A 76 -0.93 3.65 -35.17
CA ALA A 76 -1.88 3.28 -36.24
C ALA A 76 -2.03 4.36 -37.34
N GLU A 77 -1.49 5.57 -37.17
CA GLU A 77 -1.68 6.67 -38.14
C GLU A 77 -0.58 6.77 -39.23
N ASP A 78 0.51 6.00 -39.16
CA ASP A 78 1.58 6.02 -40.18
C ASP A 78 1.43 4.95 -41.27
N ALA A 79 0.31 4.21 -41.30
CA ALA A 79 0.02 3.22 -42.34
C ALA A 79 -0.78 3.80 -43.54
N ALA A 80 -1.05 5.11 -43.55
CA ALA A 80 -1.92 5.75 -44.55
C ALA A 80 -1.30 6.97 -45.25
N ARG A 81 0.03 7.05 -45.36
CA ARG A 81 0.71 8.07 -46.16
C ARG A 81 1.45 7.52 -47.37
#